data_AF-A0A420RUY5-F1
#
_entry.id   AF-A0A420RUY5-F1
#
_cell.length_a   1.000
_cell.length_b   1.000
_cell.length_c   1.000
_cell.angle_alpha   90.00
_cell.angle_beta   90.00
_cell.angle_gamma   90.00
#
_symmetry.space_group_name_H-M   'P 1'
#
loop_
_entity.id
_entity.type
_entity.pdbx_description
1 polymer ?
#
loop_
_entity_poly.entity_id
_entity_poly.type
_entity_poly.pdbx_seq_one_letter_code
_entity_poly.pdbx_strand_id
1 'polypeptide(L)'
;MDTDQTVFYLTPESDYALEIIQHLDNSNRTCQNPRDPKMLCLRIGLDQKSKSPPYLVSFGRRDHNDVILNKYFPKTDQCYFDFSKETGELLLHDISEYSDTQLTEIEWITNKDEDGDGYGERKEKLGYSQISRARRQCVVLLRPDLYHDRVERQWLFQIRDAEFRLLPGTTRGRSEAQLTKERLAFARNTNNDGTTERTFQQLGTLDLQSKGLLAREPHSTWFRTSPKREKDKVIRIKKLKPLGRGGQGEVHEVVDMYTGAHYACKIVDVRTEVTQWKIHSEIEFKMRVKKEVEIVQKLTHVNSLFYISMLASR
;
A
#
# COMPACT_ATOMS: atom_id res chain seq x y z
N MET A 1 -2.94 3.61 27.36
CA MET A 1 -3.49 4.14 26.09
C MET A 1 -4.45 3.10 25.56
N ASP A 2 -5.63 3.51 25.10
CA ASP A 2 -6.56 2.63 24.42
C ASP A 2 -5.93 2.19 23.08
N THR A 3 -5.54 0.92 22.98
CA THR A 3 -4.88 0.36 21.78
C THR A 3 -5.86 0.07 20.66
N ASP A 4 -7.16 0.24 20.91
CA ASP A 4 -8.22 -0.21 20.02
C ASP A 4 -8.33 0.63 18.75
N GLN A 5 -7.63 1.76 18.60
CA GLN A 5 -7.59 2.51 17.33
C GLN A 5 -6.27 2.40 16.57
N THR A 6 -5.38 1.50 17.00
CA THR A 6 -4.09 1.30 16.33
C THR A 6 -4.29 0.75 14.92
N VAL A 7 -3.69 1.42 13.94
CA VAL A 7 -3.63 0.99 12.53
C VAL A 7 -2.41 0.08 12.33
N PHE A 8 -1.22 0.54 12.76
CA PHE A 8 0.03 -0.23 12.71
C PHE A 8 1.04 0.30 13.73
N TYR A 9 2.08 -0.51 13.96
CA TYR A 9 3.28 -0.17 14.73
C TYR A 9 4.50 -0.14 13.82
N LEU A 10 5.50 0.68 14.16
CA LEU A 10 6.83 0.66 13.54
C LEU A 10 7.88 0.33 14.60
N THR A 11 8.47 -0.86 14.50
CA THR A 11 9.58 -1.30 15.34
C THR A 11 10.92 -1.00 14.63
N PRO A 12 11.98 -0.66 15.37
CA PRO A 12 13.26 -0.34 14.75
C PRO A 12 13.97 -1.60 14.25
N GLU A 13 14.51 -1.54 13.04
CA GLU A 13 15.43 -2.54 12.47
C GLU A 13 16.84 -1.95 12.26
N SER A 14 17.00 -0.62 12.36
CA SER A 14 18.29 0.06 12.33
C SER A 14 18.47 1.04 13.49
N ASP A 15 19.72 1.41 13.79
CA ASP A 15 20.06 2.39 14.84
C ASP A 15 19.41 3.76 14.54
N TYR A 16 19.35 4.17 13.27
CA TYR A 16 18.66 5.39 12.86
C TYR A 16 17.17 5.34 13.18
N ALA A 17 16.51 4.20 12.97
CA ALA A 17 15.10 4.03 13.32
C ALA A 17 14.88 4.08 14.84
N LEU A 18 15.79 3.48 15.61
CA LEU A 18 15.75 3.52 17.07
C LEU A 18 15.90 4.95 17.60
N GLU A 19 16.86 5.72 17.07
CA GLU A 19 17.04 7.13 17.43
C GLU A 19 15.79 7.97 17.09
N ILE A 20 15.13 7.69 15.96
CA ILE A 20 13.87 8.35 15.61
C ILE A 20 12.78 8.01 16.63
N ILE A 21 12.62 6.74 17.02
CA ILE A 21 11.64 6.34 18.05
C ILE A 21 11.90 7.01 19.40
N GLN A 22 13.18 7.18 19.76
CA GLN A 22 13.59 7.77 21.03
C GLN A 22 13.58 9.32 21.02
N HIS A 23 13.38 9.94 19.87
CA HIS A 23 13.38 11.40 19.74
C HIS A 23 12.25 12.03 20.60
N LEU A 24 12.58 13.08 21.35
CA LEU A 24 11.65 13.70 22.30
C LEU A 24 10.34 14.16 21.63
N ASP A 25 10.43 14.73 20.43
CA ASP A 25 9.25 15.19 19.67
C ASP A 25 8.33 14.05 19.17
N ASN A 26 8.81 12.80 19.21
CA ASN A 26 8.04 11.61 18.81
C ASN A 26 7.40 10.89 20.00
N SER A 27 7.68 11.34 21.23
CA SER A 27 7.25 10.71 22.50
C SER A 27 5.74 10.51 22.62
N ASN A 28 4.94 11.36 21.96
CA ASN A 28 3.48 11.23 21.93
C ASN A 28 2.97 10.04 21.11
N ARG A 29 3.81 9.46 20.24
CA ARG A 29 3.51 8.27 19.44
C ARG A 29 4.32 7.05 19.87
N THR A 30 5.38 7.24 20.66
CA THR A 30 6.21 6.16 21.18
C THR A 30 5.50 5.36 22.28
N CYS A 31 5.57 4.04 22.20
CA CYS A 31 5.06 3.13 23.22
C CYS A 31 5.92 1.86 23.31
N GLN A 32 5.67 1.00 24.31
CA GLN A 32 6.26 -0.34 24.36
C GLN A 32 5.62 -1.23 23.29
N ASN A 33 6.45 -2.00 22.59
CA ASN A 33 5.98 -2.93 21.59
C ASN A 33 5.12 -4.02 22.26
N PRO A 34 3.86 -4.24 21.80
CA PRO A 34 2.96 -5.21 22.41
C PRO A 34 3.44 -6.67 22.28
N ARG A 35 4.35 -6.96 21.33
CA ARG A 35 4.95 -8.29 21.13
C ARG A 35 6.25 -8.50 21.90
N ASP A 36 6.98 -7.42 22.13
CA ASP A 36 8.21 -7.40 22.93
C ASP A 36 8.27 -6.12 23.78
N PRO A 37 7.82 -6.17 25.05
CA PRO A 37 7.78 -4.99 25.91
C PRO A 37 9.15 -4.34 26.18
N LYS A 38 10.26 -5.03 25.87
CA LYS A 38 11.62 -4.47 26.00
C LYS A 38 11.97 -3.49 24.88
N MET A 39 11.26 -3.56 23.76
CA MET A 39 11.46 -2.68 22.61
C MET A 39 10.45 -1.53 22.60
N LEU A 40 10.93 -0.35 22.25
CA LEU A 40 10.07 0.79 21.93
C LEU A 40 9.66 0.74 20.45
N CYS A 41 8.47 1.23 20.15
CA CYS A 41 7.96 1.37 18.79
C CYS A 41 7.13 2.64 18.63
N LEU A 42 6.94 3.11 17.39
CA LEU A 42 5.94 4.13 17.09
C LEU A 42 4.58 3.45 16.88
N ARG A 43 3.56 3.90 17.59
CA ARG A 43 2.16 3.54 17.34
C ARG A 43 1.52 4.56 16.44
N ILE A 44 0.91 4.11 15.34
CA ILE A 44 0.11 4.93 14.45
C ILE A 44 -1.36 4.50 14.56
N GLY A 45 -2.21 5.39 15.06
CA GLY A 45 -3.64 5.14 15.31
C GLY A 45 -4.56 6.21 14.75
N LEU A 46 -5.83 5.86 14.54
CA LEU A 46 -6.87 6.79 14.07
C LEU A 46 -7.23 7.87 15.11
N ASP A 47 -6.93 7.62 16.37
CA ASP A 47 -7.13 8.51 17.51
C ASP A 47 -6.01 9.55 17.67
N GLN A 48 -4.91 9.41 16.91
CA GLN A 48 -3.80 10.35 16.93
C GLN A 48 -3.99 11.42 15.86
N LYS A 49 -4.26 12.65 16.29
CA LYS A 49 -4.43 13.79 15.38
C LYS A 49 -3.13 14.10 14.63
N SER A 50 -3.18 14.12 13.30
CA SER A 50 -2.06 14.58 12.49
C SER A 50 -1.86 16.10 12.61
N LYS A 51 -0.60 16.54 12.66
CA LYS A 51 -0.21 17.95 12.58
C LYS A 51 -0.47 18.55 11.19
N SER A 52 -0.49 17.71 10.16
CA SER A 52 -0.71 18.09 8.77
C SER A 52 -1.85 17.26 8.17
N PRO A 53 -3.12 17.53 8.52
CA PRO A 53 -4.26 16.90 7.85
C PRO A 53 -4.21 17.12 6.33
N PRO A 54 -4.71 16.18 5.52
CA PRO A 54 -5.55 15.03 5.88
C PRO A 54 -4.80 13.72 6.16
N TYR A 55 -3.47 13.77 6.38
CA TYR A 55 -2.67 12.56 6.53
C TYR A 55 -2.96 11.80 7.82
N LEU A 56 -2.75 10.49 7.82
CA LEU A 56 -2.74 9.67 9.05
C LEU A 56 -1.48 9.98 9.87
N VAL A 57 -0.33 9.99 9.20
CA VAL A 57 0.97 10.33 9.79
C VAL A 57 1.93 10.79 8.71
N SER A 58 2.72 11.82 9.00
CA SER A 58 3.78 12.34 8.14
C SER A 58 5.16 12.22 8.80
N PHE A 59 6.18 11.93 8.00
CA PHE A 59 7.57 11.81 8.41
C PHE A 59 8.40 12.90 7.75
N GLY A 60 9.31 13.52 8.50
CA GLY A 60 10.25 14.50 7.96
C GLY A 60 11.00 15.26 9.05
N ARG A 61 11.80 16.26 8.66
CA ARG A 61 12.60 17.08 9.60
C ARG A 61 11.92 18.36 10.06
N ARG A 62 10.72 18.65 9.58
CA ARG A 62 10.04 19.94 9.84
C ARG A 62 9.06 19.77 10.98
N ASP A 63 8.85 20.83 11.75
CA ASP A 63 8.02 20.76 12.97
C ASP A 63 6.54 20.41 12.71
N HIS A 64 6.08 20.62 11.47
CA HIS A 64 4.75 20.21 11.02
C HIS A 64 4.62 18.72 10.69
N ASN A 65 5.73 17.96 10.69
CA ASN A 65 5.69 16.51 10.55
C ASN A 65 5.26 15.86 11.87
N ASP A 66 4.52 14.77 11.75
CA ASP A 66 4.02 13.99 12.89
C ASP A 66 5.12 13.18 13.56
N VAL A 67 6.05 12.66 12.77
CA VAL A 67 7.25 11.96 13.21
C VAL A 67 8.46 12.73 12.68
N ILE A 68 9.28 13.21 13.61
CA ILE A 68 10.48 13.98 13.34
C ILE A 68 11.65 13.02 13.09
N LEU A 69 12.23 13.10 11.89
CA LEU A 69 13.47 12.40 11.55
C LEU A 69 14.65 13.03 12.31
N ASN A 70 15.71 12.27 12.60
CA ASN A 70 16.87 12.81 13.32
C ASN A 70 17.78 13.69 12.43
N LYS A 71 18.82 14.29 13.00
CA LYS A 71 19.70 15.26 12.31
C LYS A 71 20.46 14.71 11.09
N TYR A 72 20.52 13.40 10.90
CA TYR A 72 21.22 12.76 9.78
C TYR A 72 20.40 12.78 8.48
N PHE A 73 19.10 13.07 8.56
CA PHE A 73 18.23 13.18 7.40
C PHE A 73 18.15 14.65 6.92
N PRO A 74 18.24 14.90 5.59
CA PRO A 74 17.98 16.21 5.02
C PRO A 74 16.51 16.58 5.16
N LYS A 75 16.21 17.88 5.06
CA LYS A 75 14.83 18.39 5.10
C LYS A 75 13.98 17.93 3.91
N THR A 76 14.62 17.37 2.89
CA THR A 76 13.98 16.85 1.69
C THR A 76 13.59 15.38 1.81
N ASP A 77 13.96 14.68 2.88
CA ASP A 77 13.45 13.33 3.16
C ASP A 77 12.10 13.43 3.85
N GLN A 78 11.05 13.09 3.11
CA GLN A 78 9.68 13.21 3.56
C GLN A 78 8.80 12.13 2.91
N CYS A 79 7.92 11.56 3.71
CA CYS A 79 6.88 10.65 3.25
C CYS A 79 5.67 10.77 4.18
N TYR A 80 4.53 10.24 3.77
CA TYR A 80 3.35 10.19 4.63
C TYR A 80 2.48 8.98 4.32
N PHE A 81 1.64 8.65 5.28
CA PHE A 81 0.60 7.65 5.15
C PHE A 81 -0.76 8.31 5.21
N ASP A 82 -1.68 7.86 4.38
CA ASP A 82 -3.09 8.23 4.44
C ASP A 82 -3.99 7.05 3.99
N PHE A 83 -5.30 7.29 3.91
CA PHE A 83 -6.24 6.27 3.44
C PHE A 83 -6.88 6.69 2.12
N SER A 84 -7.00 5.73 1.21
CA SER A 84 -7.79 5.90 0.00
C SER A 84 -9.24 6.27 0.36
N LYS A 85 -9.71 7.42 -0.13
CA LYS A 85 -11.10 7.89 0.09
C LYS A 85 -12.14 6.96 -0.53
N GLU A 86 -11.75 6.20 -1.56
CA GLU A 86 -12.59 5.25 -2.27
C GLU A 86 -12.64 3.90 -1.56
N THR A 87 -11.49 3.38 -1.10
CA THR A 87 -11.36 1.97 -0.70
C THR A 87 -11.04 1.78 0.78
N GLY A 88 -10.54 2.80 1.46
CA GLY A 88 -10.09 2.72 2.85
C GLY A 88 -8.77 1.97 3.03
N GLU A 89 -8.08 1.63 1.94
CA GLU A 89 -6.76 1.01 1.99
C GLU A 89 -5.69 2.03 2.38
N LEU A 90 -4.70 1.60 3.16
CA LEU A 90 -3.58 2.42 3.60
C LEU A 90 -2.63 2.66 2.42
N LEU A 91 -2.29 3.92 2.16
CA LEU A 91 -1.33 4.30 1.14
C LEU A 91 -0.08 4.88 1.81
N LEU A 92 1.08 4.54 1.25
CA LEU A 92 2.35 5.19 1.54
C LEU A 92 2.72 6.06 0.36
N HIS A 93 2.96 7.34 0.62
CA HIS A 93 3.37 8.34 -0.34
C HIS A 93 4.79 8.81 -0.05
N ASP A 94 5.62 8.77 -1.07
CA ASP A 94 6.98 9.26 -1.05
C ASP A 94 7.03 10.64 -1.71
N ILE A 95 7.38 11.65 -0.92
CA ILE A 95 7.53 13.04 -1.39
C ILE A 95 8.97 13.53 -1.19
N SER A 96 9.91 12.60 -1.02
CA SER A 96 11.31 12.94 -0.88
C SER A 96 11.89 13.55 -2.18
N GLU A 97 13.02 14.22 -2.15
CA GLU A 97 13.62 14.69 -3.40
C GLU A 97 14.17 13.52 -4.25
N TYR A 98 14.81 12.55 -3.59
CA TYR A 98 15.58 11.48 -4.25
C TYR A 98 14.85 10.15 -4.44
N SER A 99 13.61 10.05 -3.98
CA SER A 99 12.82 8.80 -4.01
C SER A 99 13.39 7.70 -3.11
N ASP A 100 13.75 8.09 -1.88
CA ASP A 100 14.48 7.26 -0.91
C ASP A 100 13.55 6.45 0.01
N THR A 101 12.24 6.53 -0.20
CA THR A 101 11.28 5.74 0.57
C THR A 101 11.08 4.39 -0.09
N GLN A 102 11.14 3.31 0.70
CA GLN A 102 10.87 1.95 0.24
C GLN A 102 9.89 1.23 1.15
N LEU A 103 9.16 0.28 0.56
CA LEU A 103 8.30 -0.63 1.29
C LEU A 103 8.45 -2.02 0.67
N THR A 104 8.93 -2.97 1.45
CA THR A 104 9.21 -4.32 1.00
C THR A 104 8.44 -5.32 1.86
N GLU A 105 7.80 -6.30 1.23
CA GLU A 105 7.08 -7.35 1.98
C GLU A 105 8.11 -8.31 2.60
N ILE A 106 7.89 -8.68 3.86
CA ILE A 106 8.68 -9.71 4.54
C ILE A 106 7.95 -11.04 4.36
N GLU A 107 8.52 -11.93 3.54
CA GLU A 107 7.97 -13.25 3.25
C GLU A 107 8.68 -14.31 4.12
N TRP A 108 7.92 -15.27 4.63
CA TRP A 108 8.48 -16.40 5.38
C TRP A 108 8.58 -17.62 4.47
N ILE A 109 9.79 -18.12 4.29
CA ILE A 109 10.02 -19.35 3.53
C ILE A 109 10.39 -20.45 4.50
N THR A 110 9.72 -21.59 4.35
CA THR A 110 10.13 -22.82 5.03
C THR A 110 11.00 -23.58 4.05
N ASN A 111 12.29 -23.73 4.35
CA ASN A 111 13.11 -24.64 3.56
C ASN A 111 12.55 -26.05 3.78
N LYS A 112 12.11 -26.70 2.71
CA LYS A 112 11.94 -28.15 2.78
C LYS A 112 13.34 -28.71 2.64
N ASP A 113 13.94 -29.09 3.76
CA ASP A 113 15.19 -29.83 3.70
C ASP A 113 14.92 -31.08 2.84
N GLU A 114 15.79 -31.32 1.85
CA GLU A 114 15.73 -32.52 1.00
C GLU A 114 16.06 -33.79 1.79
N ASP A 115 16.50 -33.64 3.04
CA ASP A 115 16.74 -34.71 3.99
C ASP A 115 15.58 -34.76 5.01
N GLY A 116 14.99 -35.95 5.17
CA GLY A 116 13.66 -36.16 5.73
C GLY A 116 13.47 -35.96 7.24
N ASP A 117 14.06 -34.93 7.86
CA ASP A 117 13.93 -34.63 9.29
C ASP A 117 13.16 -33.34 9.59
N GLY A 118 12.03 -33.12 8.91
CA GLY A 118 10.78 -32.58 9.49
C GLY A 118 10.75 -31.19 10.15
N TYR A 119 11.86 -30.48 10.31
CA TYR A 119 11.96 -29.19 11.00
C TYR A 119 12.74 -28.16 10.16
N GLY A 120 12.24 -27.91 8.95
CA GLY A 120 12.78 -26.87 8.08
C GLY A 120 12.87 -25.51 8.77
N GLU A 121 14.06 -24.92 8.77
CA GLU A 121 14.31 -23.58 9.32
C GLU A 121 13.46 -22.54 8.56
N ARG A 122 12.61 -21.80 9.29
CA ARG A 122 11.86 -20.67 8.71
C ARG A 122 12.80 -19.48 8.55
N LYS A 123 13.07 -19.08 7.31
CA LYS A 123 13.88 -17.90 7.00
C LYS A 123 13.02 -16.75 6.50
N GLU A 124 13.33 -15.55 6.98
CA GLU A 124 12.80 -14.32 6.43
C GLU A 124 13.45 -14.04 5.07
N LYS A 125 12.63 -13.73 4.07
CA LYS A 125 13.06 -13.25 2.77
C LYS A 125 12.38 -11.93 2.48
N LEU A 126 13.18 -10.95 2.06
CA LEU A 126 12.65 -9.69 1.55
C LEU A 126 12.14 -9.87 0.13
N GLY A 127 10.90 -9.45 -0.09
CA GLY A 127 10.29 -9.38 -1.42
C GLY A 127 10.84 -8.22 -2.24
N TYR A 128 10.10 -7.82 -3.26
CA TYR A 128 10.42 -6.64 -4.07
C TYR A 128 9.84 -5.36 -3.45
N SER A 129 10.51 -4.23 -3.65
CA SER A 129 9.98 -2.91 -3.29
C SER A 129 8.65 -2.65 -3.99
N GLN A 130 7.64 -2.21 -3.22
CA GLN A 130 6.27 -1.99 -3.68
C GLN A 130 6.04 -0.58 -4.21
N ILE A 131 6.83 0.41 -3.80
CA ILE A 131 6.65 1.79 -4.22
C ILE A 131 6.82 1.90 -5.74
N SER A 132 5.81 2.48 -6.38
CA SER A 132 5.88 2.83 -7.80
C SER A 132 6.85 3.97 -7.98
N ARG A 133 7.92 3.80 -8.79
CA ARG A 133 8.80 4.92 -9.15
C ARG A 133 8.06 6.07 -9.85
N ALA A 134 7.10 5.72 -10.71
CA ALA A 134 6.37 6.72 -11.49
C ALA A 134 5.33 7.49 -10.67
N ARG A 135 4.64 6.81 -9.74
CA ARG A 135 3.58 7.44 -8.92
C ARG A 135 4.04 7.83 -7.52
N ARG A 136 5.23 7.41 -7.12
CA ARG A 136 5.82 7.61 -5.80
C ARG A 136 4.87 7.23 -4.65
N GLN A 137 4.15 6.13 -4.85
CA GLN A 137 3.22 5.60 -3.86
C GLN A 137 3.04 4.09 -4.00
N CYS A 138 2.53 3.46 -2.95
CA CYS A 138 1.98 2.10 -2.97
C CYS A 138 0.96 1.87 -1.86
N VAL A 139 0.18 0.80 -2.00
CA VAL A 139 -0.71 0.28 -0.95
C VAL A 139 0.08 -0.50 0.08
N VAL A 140 -0.24 -0.31 1.35
CA VAL A 140 0.29 -1.08 2.49
C VAL A 140 -0.82 -2.01 2.99
N LEU A 141 -0.71 -3.30 2.68
CA LEU A 141 -1.74 -4.26 3.06
C LEU A 141 -1.56 -4.67 4.52
N LEU A 142 -2.55 -4.33 5.34
CA LEU A 142 -2.61 -4.67 6.76
C LEU A 142 -3.37 -5.98 7.03
N ARG A 143 -4.11 -6.47 6.03
CA ARG A 143 -4.89 -7.71 6.15
C ARG A 143 -3.97 -8.93 6.12
N PRO A 144 -4.30 -10.03 6.83
CA PRO A 144 -3.52 -11.26 6.78
C PRO A 144 -3.37 -11.81 5.36
N ASP A 145 -2.29 -12.55 5.10
CA ASP A 145 -2.18 -13.35 3.89
C ASP A 145 -2.91 -14.69 4.07
N LEU A 146 -3.94 -14.92 3.25
CA LEU A 146 -4.73 -16.16 3.31
C LEU A 146 -4.18 -17.29 2.42
N TYR A 147 -3.10 -17.04 1.67
CA TYR A 147 -2.44 -18.06 0.84
C TYR A 147 -1.30 -18.77 1.56
N HIS A 148 -0.61 -18.06 2.47
CA HIS A 148 0.51 -18.58 3.24
C HIS A 148 0.10 -18.57 4.72
N ASP A 149 -0.29 -19.73 5.26
CA ASP A 149 -0.62 -20.02 6.67
C ASP A 149 -0.96 -18.82 7.57
N ARG A 150 -2.08 -18.12 7.31
CA ARG A 150 -2.62 -17.00 8.13
C ARG A 150 -1.54 -16.09 8.76
N VAL A 151 -0.47 -15.81 8.03
CA VAL A 151 0.62 -14.98 8.55
C VAL A 151 0.16 -13.53 8.43
N GLU A 152 0.25 -12.79 9.54
CA GLU A 152 0.09 -11.34 9.50
C GLU A 152 1.17 -10.78 8.58
N ARG A 153 0.76 -10.01 7.56
CA ARG A 153 1.70 -9.37 6.65
C ARG A 153 2.58 -8.41 7.41
N GLN A 154 3.89 -8.54 7.22
CA GLN A 154 4.88 -7.63 7.76
C GLN A 154 5.58 -6.95 6.61
N TRP A 155 5.99 -5.70 6.83
CA TRP A 155 6.67 -4.91 5.84
C TRP A 155 7.94 -4.32 6.42
N LEU A 156 9.01 -4.31 5.64
CA LEU A 156 10.16 -3.45 5.88
C LEU A 156 9.86 -2.09 5.24
N PHE A 157 9.60 -1.10 6.08
CA PHE A 157 9.42 0.30 5.71
C PHE A 157 10.74 1.03 5.92
N GLN A 158 11.24 1.65 4.87
CA GLN A 158 12.53 2.33 4.89
C GLN A 158 12.37 3.77 4.41
N ILE A 159 12.99 4.70 5.13
CA ILE A 159 13.24 6.08 4.67
C ILE A 159 14.75 6.27 4.74
N ARG A 160 15.42 6.22 3.58
CA ARG A 160 16.89 6.22 3.49
C ARG A 160 17.51 5.18 4.45
N ASP A 161 18.28 5.58 5.46
CA ASP A 161 19.00 4.65 6.35
C ASP A 161 18.17 4.24 7.59
N ALA A 162 16.98 4.81 7.77
CA ALA A 162 16.06 4.40 8.82
C ALA A 162 15.18 3.25 8.34
N GLU A 163 15.34 2.09 8.96
CA GLU A 163 14.60 0.86 8.66
C GLU A 163 13.66 0.51 9.80
N PHE A 164 12.38 0.36 9.46
CA PHE A 164 11.33 0.01 10.39
C PHE A 164 10.62 -1.26 9.92
N ARG A 165 10.36 -2.17 10.84
CA ARG A 165 9.39 -3.24 10.60
C ARG A 165 8.00 -2.73 10.95
N LEU A 166 7.12 -2.74 9.95
CA LEU A 166 5.72 -2.35 10.06
C LEU A 166 4.89 -3.58 10.41
N LEU A 167 4.25 -3.50 11.58
CA LEU A 167 3.38 -4.55 12.12
C LEU A 167 1.94 -4.05 12.14
N PRO A 168 0.98 -4.78 11.55
CA PRO A 168 -0.43 -4.42 11.64
C PRO A 168 -0.92 -4.32 13.09
N GLY A 169 -1.82 -3.39 13.36
CA GLY A 169 -2.50 -3.28 14.65
C GLY A 169 -3.37 -4.51 14.94
N THR A 170 -3.55 -4.85 16.21
CA THR A 170 -4.38 -6.02 16.58
C THR A 170 -5.85 -5.77 16.28
N THR A 171 -6.48 -6.73 15.62
CA THR A 171 -7.90 -6.68 15.25
C THR A 171 -8.84 -7.15 16.37
N ARG A 172 -8.41 -7.18 17.65
CA ARG A 172 -9.15 -7.78 18.80
C ARG A 172 -10.67 -7.57 18.69
N GLY A 173 -11.40 -8.60 18.26
CA GLY A 173 -12.86 -8.62 18.14
C GLY A 173 -13.49 -7.79 17.01
N ARG A 174 -12.72 -7.05 16.20
CA ARG A 174 -13.22 -6.23 15.10
C ARG A 174 -13.20 -7.00 13.78
N SER A 175 -14.32 -6.92 13.06
CA SER A 175 -14.40 -7.44 11.69
C SER A 175 -13.66 -6.54 10.70
N GLU A 176 -13.18 -7.10 9.59
CA GLU A 176 -12.59 -6.33 8.49
C GLU A 176 -13.55 -5.23 7.99
N ALA A 177 -14.85 -5.51 7.91
CA ALA A 177 -15.84 -4.53 7.50
C ALA A 177 -15.92 -3.32 8.45
N GLN A 178 -15.79 -3.56 9.75
CA GLN A 178 -15.74 -2.50 10.75
C GLN A 178 -14.46 -1.66 10.60
N LEU A 179 -13.31 -2.31 10.44
CA LEU A 179 -12.03 -1.64 10.22
C LEU A 179 -12.04 -0.78 8.94
N THR A 180 -12.57 -1.32 7.83
CA THR A 180 -12.73 -0.57 6.57
C THR A 180 -13.66 0.63 6.76
N LYS A 181 -14.76 0.48 7.52
CA LYS A 181 -15.69 1.59 7.81
C LYS A 181 -15.00 2.70 8.61
N GLU A 182 -14.22 2.35 9.63
CA GLU A 182 -13.45 3.31 10.43
C GLU A 182 -12.42 4.07 9.57
N ARG A 183 -11.69 3.37 8.70
CA ARG A 183 -10.71 3.97 7.76
C ARG A 183 -11.36 4.88 6.74
N LEU A 184 -12.49 4.46 6.15
CA LEU A 184 -13.25 5.30 5.22
C LEU A 184 -13.85 6.53 5.91
N ALA A 185 -14.32 6.39 7.16
CA ALA A 185 -14.78 7.52 7.94
C ALA A 185 -13.64 8.52 8.16
N PHE A 186 -12.46 8.07 8.55
CA PHE A 186 -11.27 8.92 8.65
C PHE A 186 -10.95 9.63 7.32
N ALA A 187 -10.88 8.87 6.22
CA ALA A 187 -10.53 9.39 4.90
C ALA A 187 -11.53 10.45 4.38
N ARG A 188 -12.81 10.34 4.78
CA ARG A 188 -13.90 11.23 4.38
C ARG A 188 -14.13 12.40 5.33
N ASN A 189 -13.71 12.29 6.60
CA ASN A 189 -13.89 13.31 7.62
C ASN A 189 -12.93 14.51 7.46
N THR A 190 -12.50 14.81 6.24
CA THR A 190 -11.68 15.98 5.93
C THR A 190 -12.55 17.24 5.91
N ASN A 191 -13.12 17.62 7.06
CA ASN A 191 -13.73 18.94 7.30
C ASN A 191 -12.66 20.06 7.42
N ASN A 192 -11.51 19.92 6.75
CA ASN A 192 -10.45 20.92 6.75
C ASN A 192 -10.17 21.37 5.30
N ASP A 193 -11.11 22.14 4.75
CA ASP A 193 -10.86 23.04 3.62
C ASP A 193 -9.90 24.21 3.99
N GLY A 194 -9.40 24.27 5.24
CA GLY A 194 -8.44 25.27 5.69
C GLY A 194 -7.05 25.19 5.04
N THR A 195 -6.75 24.13 4.28
CA THR A 195 -5.55 24.08 3.42
C THR A 195 -5.64 25.06 2.25
N THR A 196 -6.85 25.33 1.75
CA THR A 196 -7.06 26.28 0.65
C THR A 196 -6.60 27.68 1.07
N GLU A 197 -7.05 28.16 2.24
CA GLU A 197 -6.68 29.48 2.76
C GLU A 197 -5.19 29.62 3.12
N ARG A 198 -4.56 28.57 3.69
CA ARG A 198 -3.13 28.63 4.03
C ARG A 198 -2.22 28.64 2.81
N THR A 199 -2.54 27.87 1.77
CA THR A 199 -1.76 27.87 0.52
C THR A 199 -1.97 29.19 -0.24
N PHE A 200 -3.17 29.77 -0.24
CA PHE A 200 -3.42 31.09 -0.82
C PHE A 200 -2.76 32.25 -0.03
N GLN A 201 -2.73 32.20 1.30
CA GLN A 201 -2.02 33.19 2.12
C GLN A 201 -0.51 33.15 1.88
N GLN A 202 0.08 31.96 1.74
CA GLN A 202 1.52 31.83 1.44
C GLN A 202 1.89 32.33 0.05
N LEU A 203 1.00 32.17 -0.94
CA LEU A 203 1.15 32.75 -2.29
C LEU A 203 0.98 34.27 -2.29
N GLY A 204 0.10 34.82 -1.45
CA GLY A 204 -0.10 36.28 -1.33
C GLY A 204 1.07 37.02 -0.66
N THR A 205 1.85 36.35 0.18
CA THR A 205 3.06 36.91 0.83
C THR A 205 4.33 36.83 -0.01
N LEU A 206 4.33 36.06 -1.11
CA LEU A 206 5.44 36.01 -2.06
C LEU A 206 5.21 37.05 -3.16
N ASP A 207 5.55 38.30 -2.83
CA ASP A 207 5.67 39.36 -3.83
C ASP A 207 6.84 39.02 -4.77
N LEU A 208 6.53 38.40 -5.91
CA LEU A 208 7.47 38.12 -6.98
C LEU A 208 6.97 38.77 -8.26
N GLN A 209 7.27 40.06 -8.36
CA GLN A 209 7.62 40.67 -9.64
C GLN A 209 8.78 39.90 -10.28
N SER A 210 8.46 38.91 -11.12
CA SER A 210 9.27 38.63 -12.29
C SER A 210 8.41 37.97 -13.37
N LYS A 211 8.24 38.72 -14.45
CA LYS A 211 7.65 38.26 -15.70
C LYS A 211 8.54 37.18 -16.30
N GLY A 212 7.92 36.07 -16.69
CA GLY A 212 8.41 35.20 -17.76
C GLY A 212 9.26 34.01 -17.33
N LEU A 213 8.60 32.94 -16.88
CA LEU A 213 9.03 31.57 -17.19
C LEU A 213 7.86 30.62 -17.00
N LEU A 214 7.63 29.85 -18.06
CA LEU A 214 6.60 28.85 -18.31
C LEU A 214 6.02 28.14 -17.07
N ALA A 215 4.69 28.07 -17.07
CA ALA A 215 3.82 27.39 -16.12
C ALA A 215 4.40 26.05 -15.60
N ARG A 216 4.94 26.07 -14.39
CA ARG A 216 5.07 24.89 -13.54
C ARG A 216 3.75 24.74 -12.80
N GLU A 217 2.96 23.75 -13.21
CA GLU A 217 1.72 23.40 -12.52
C GLU A 217 2.01 23.08 -11.04
N PRO A 218 1.29 23.69 -10.09
CA PRO A 218 1.38 23.33 -8.69
C PRO A 218 0.82 21.91 -8.51
N HIS A 219 1.56 21.07 -7.79
CA HIS A 219 1.16 19.73 -7.37
C HIS A 219 -0.08 19.80 -6.46
N SER A 220 -1.23 20.01 -7.07
CA SER A 220 -2.54 19.87 -6.44
C SER A 220 -2.94 18.40 -6.53
N THR A 221 -3.06 17.75 -5.37
CA THR A 221 -3.69 16.44 -5.20
C THR A 221 -5.22 16.52 -5.34
N TRP A 222 -5.72 17.51 -6.07
CA TRP A 222 -7.14 17.81 -6.20
C TRP A 222 -7.60 17.48 -7.61
N PHE A 223 -8.60 16.61 -7.68
CA PHE A 223 -9.33 16.17 -8.87
C PHE A 223 -8.50 15.45 -9.93
N ARG A 224 -8.34 14.15 -9.73
CA ARG A 224 -8.75 13.22 -10.79
C ARG A 224 -9.95 12.44 -10.30
N THR A 225 -11.13 12.81 -10.80
CA THR A 225 -12.14 11.82 -11.17
C THR A 225 -11.40 10.60 -11.72
N SER A 226 -11.71 9.42 -11.18
CA SER A 226 -11.02 8.15 -11.44
C SER A 226 -10.38 8.18 -12.83
N PRO A 227 -9.04 8.17 -12.96
CA PRO A 227 -8.41 8.43 -14.25
C PRO A 227 -9.05 7.50 -15.26
N LYS A 228 -9.64 8.04 -16.35
CA LYS A 228 -9.94 7.23 -17.54
C LYS A 228 -8.66 6.46 -17.84
N ARG A 229 -8.65 5.16 -17.54
CA ARG A 229 -7.42 4.37 -17.43
C ARG A 229 -6.82 4.23 -18.82
N GLU A 230 -5.54 4.55 -18.95
CA GLU A 230 -4.76 4.15 -20.12
C GLU A 230 -4.74 2.62 -20.18
N LYS A 231 -5.21 2.09 -21.31
CA LYS A 231 -5.50 0.66 -21.52
C LYS A 231 -4.27 -0.25 -21.42
N ASP A 232 -3.06 0.32 -21.38
CA ASP A 232 -1.79 -0.42 -21.50
C ASP A 232 -0.91 -0.39 -20.24
N LYS A 233 -1.40 0.15 -19.11
CA LYS A 233 -0.63 0.14 -17.86
C LYS A 233 -0.75 -1.20 -17.15
N VAL A 234 0.39 -1.90 -17.00
CA VAL A 234 0.54 -3.11 -16.19
C VAL A 234 0.04 -2.84 -14.77
N ILE A 235 -1.05 -3.51 -14.39
CA ILE A 235 -1.60 -3.41 -13.04
C ILE A 235 -0.75 -4.31 -12.14
N ARG A 236 -0.10 -3.71 -11.14
CA ARG A 236 0.58 -4.47 -10.10
C ARG A 236 -0.46 -4.88 -9.07
N ILE A 237 -0.78 -6.16 -9.02
CA ILE A 237 -1.80 -6.70 -8.13
C ILE A 237 -1.18 -7.59 -7.05
N LYS A 238 -1.81 -7.63 -5.88
CA LYS A 238 -1.53 -8.64 -4.85
C LYS A 238 -2.79 -9.44 -4.54
N LYS A 239 -2.66 -10.77 -4.43
CA LYS A 239 -3.77 -11.65 -4.07
C LYS A 239 -4.14 -11.48 -2.60
N LEU A 240 -5.44 -11.49 -2.32
CA LEU A 240 -6.00 -11.38 -0.96
C LEU A 240 -6.67 -12.66 -0.51
N LYS A 241 -7.65 -13.16 -1.28
CA LYS A 241 -8.38 -14.41 -0.95
C LYS A 241 -8.90 -15.14 -2.19
N PRO A 242 -9.03 -16.47 -2.17
CA PRO A 242 -9.69 -17.19 -3.25
C PRO A 242 -11.20 -16.87 -3.24
N LEU A 243 -11.77 -16.66 -4.42
CA LEU A 243 -13.22 -16.44 -4.63
C LEU A 243 -13.90 -17.66 -5.25
N GLY A 244 -13.18 -18.45 -6.04
CA GLY A 244 -13.71 -19.67 -6.63
C GLY A 244 -12.72 -20.34 -7.57
N ARG A 245 -13.03 -21.58 -7.94
CA ARG A 245 -12.27 -22.37 -8.91
C ARG A 245 -13.22 -22.95 -9.94
N GLY A 246 -12.83 -22.88 -11.21
CA GLY A 246 -13.59 -23.39 -12.34
C GLY A 246 -12.73 -24.24 -13.27
N GLY A 247 -13.32 -24.74 -14.35
CA GLY A 247 -12.62 -25.62 -15.31
C GLY A 247 -11.41 -25.00 -16.00
N GLN A 248 -11.32 -23.66 -16.06
CA GLN A 248 -10.24 -22.91 -16.71
C GLN A 248 -9.15 -22.42 -15.75
N GLY A 249 -9.34 -22.56 -14.44
CA GLY A 249 -8.44 -21.99 -13.44
C GLY A 249 -9.19 -21.39 -12.26
N GLU A 250 -8.61 -20.36 -11.66
CA GLU A 250 -9.00 -19.85 -10.34
C GLU A 250 -9.34 -18.36 -10.39
N VAL A 251 -10.25 -17.93 -9.53
CA VAL A 251 -10.63 -16.54 -9.36
C VAL A 251 -10.25 -16.10 -7.96
N HIS A 252 -9.54 -14.99 -7.85
CA HIS A 252 -9.05 -14.44 -6.60
C HIS A 252 -9.51 -12.99 -6.43
N GLU A 253 -9.78 -12.59 -5.20
CA GLU A 253 -9.80 -11.18 -4.84
C GLU A 253 -8.37 -10.68 -4.85
N VAL A 254 -8.15 -9.57 -5.55
CA VAL A 254 -6.85 -8.91 -5.66
C VAL A 254 -7.00 -7.43 -5.40
N VAL A 255 -5.91 -6.80 -4.99
CA VAL A 255 -5.82 -5.35 -4.81
C VAL A 255 -4.79 -4.78 -5.77
N ASP A 256 -5.14 -3.68 -6.44
CA ASP A 256 -4.20 -2.86 -7.20
C ASP A 256 -3.31 -2.09 -6.23
N MET A 257 -2.02 -2.44 -6.22
CA MET A 257 -1.01 -1.90 -5.31
C MET A 257 -0.73 -0.41 -5.52
N TYR A 258 -1.33 0.23 -6.52
CA TYR A 258 -1.23 1.68 -6.72
C TYR A 258 -2.45 2.45 -6.24
N THR A 259 -3.65 1.89 -6.37
CA THR A 259 -4.90 2.61 -6.11
C THR A 259 -5.64 2.11 -4.86
N GLY A 260 -5.29 0.92 -4.38
CA GLY A 260 -6.05 0.23 -3.33
C GLY A 260 -7.37 -0.33 -3.82
N ALA A 261 -7.65 -0.31 -5.14
CA ALA A 261 -8.89 -0.83 -5.69
C ALA A 261 -8.90 -2.36 -5.72
N HIS A 262 -10.05 -2.94 -5.35
CA HIS A 262 -10.25 -4.38 -5.29
C HIS A 262 -10.86 -4.90 -6.59
N TYR A 263 -10.35 -6.04 -7.07
CA TYR A 263 -10.81 -6.70 -8.29
C TYR A 263 -10.96 -8.21 -8.09
N ALA A 264 -11.79 -8.82 -8.92
CA ALA A 264 -11.74 -10.25 -9.17
C ALA A 264 -10.75 -10.52 -10.31
N CYS A 265 -9.68 -11.26 -10.03
CA CYS A 265 -8.69 -11.68 -11.01
C CYS A 265 -8.87 -13.16 -11.33
N LYS A 266 -9.23 -13.47 -12.57
CA LYS A 266 -9.26 -14.84 -13.11
C LYS A 266 -7.88 -15.20 -13.62
N ILE A 267 -7.24 -16.15 -12.97
CA ILE A 267 -5.99 -16.76 -13.39
C ILE A 267 -6.35 -18.01 -14.18
N VAL A 268 -5.87 -18.07 -15.43
CA VAL A 268 -6.18 -19.15 -16.34
C VAL A 268 -4.98 -20.08 -16.43
N ASP A 269 -5.21 -21.36 -16.12
CA ASP A 269 -4.20 -22.39 -16.30
C ASP A 269 -4.11 -22.72 -17.79
N VAL A 270 -3.02 -22.31 -18.43
CA VAL A 270 -2.79 -22.64 -19.83
C VAL A 270 -2.45 -24.12 -19.91
N ARG A 271 -3.36 -24.91 -20.49
CA ARG A 271 -3.19 -26.35 -20.68
C ARG A 271 -2.83 -26.63 -22.14
N THR A 272 -1.90 -27.55 -22.35
CA THR A 272 -1.49 -28.02 -23.68
C THR A 272 -2.58 -28.83 -24.37
N GLU A 273 -3.38 -29.58 -23.60
CA GLU A 273 -4.54 -30.31 -24.10
C GLU A 273 -5.75 -30.19 -23.16
N VAL A 274 -6.92 -29.86 -23.72
CA VAL A 274 -8.21 -29.87 -23.00
C VAL A 274 -9.20 -30.68 -23.82
N THR A 275 -9.26 -31.98 -23.54
CA THR A 275 -10.07 -32.98 -24.29
C THR A 275 -11.56 -32.62 -24.37
N GLN A 276 -12.13 -32.13 -23.26
CA GLN A 276 -13.53 -31.70 -23.22
C GLN A 276 -13.85 -30.57 -24.22
N TRP A 277 -12.84 -29.78 -24.58
CA TRP A 277 -13.00 -28.57 -25.40
C TRP A 277 -12.36 -28.70 -26.79
N LYS A 278 -11.84 -29.89 -27.11
CA LYS A 278 -11.13 -30.19 -28.36
C LYS A 278 -9.97 -29.23 -28.64
N ILE A 279 -9.30 -28.78 -27.58
CA ILE A 279 -8.10 -27.94 -27.70
C ILE A 279 -6.89 -28.86 -27.65
N HIS A 280 -6.09 -28.81 -28.71
CA HIS A 280 -4.94 -29.71 -28.91
C HIS A 280 -3.59 -28.98 -28.87
N SER A 281 -3.60 -27.68 -28.62
CA SER A 281 -2.37 -26.91 -28.46
C SER A 281 -2.54 -25.72 -27.52
N GLU A 282 -1.43 -25.32 -26.92
CA GLU A 282 -1.32 -24.09 -26.12
C GLU A 282 -1.69 -22.83 -26.94
N ILE A 283 -1.32 -22.79 -28.22
CA ILE A 283 -1.60 -21.65 -29.11
C ILE A 283 -3.12 -21.48 -29.28
N GLU A 284 -3.82 -22.58 -29.54
CA GLU A 284 -5.27 -22.60 -29.67
C GLU A 284 -5.97 -22.18 -28.36
N PHE A 285 -5.46 -22.66 -27.22
CA PHE A 285 -5.94 -22.24 -25.91
C PHE A 285 -5.78 -20.72 -25.70
N LYS A 286 -4.58 -20.18 -25.97
CA LYS A 286 -4.29 -18.75 -25.86
C LYS A 286 -5.17 -17.90 -26.79
N MET A 287 -5.41 -18.35 -28.03
CA MET A 287 -6.34 -17.68 -28.95
C MET A 287 -7.76 -17.63 -28.40
N ARG A 288 -8.23 -18.72 -27.78
CA ARG A 288 -9.56 -18.78 -27.18
C ARG A 288 -9.69 -17.82 -25.99
N VAL A 289 -8.68 -17.75 -25.13
CA VAL A 289 -8.63 -16.78 -24.02
C VAL A 289 -8.63 -15.34 -24.54
N LYS A 290 -7.87 -15.04 -25.61
CA LYS A 290 -7.91 -13.71 -26.26
C LYS A 290 -9.32 -13.38 -26.77
N LYS A 291 -9.98 -14.32 -27.43
CA LYS A 291 -11.35 -14.15 -27.92
C LYS A 291 -12.35 -13.95 -26.77
N GLU A 292 -12.22 -14.69 -25.66
CA GLU A 292 -13.04 -14.50 -24.45
C GLU A 292 -12.88 -13.05 -23.93
N VAL A 293 -11.65 -12.58 -23.81
CA VAL A 293 -11.37 -11.20 -23.39
C VAL A 293 -11.94 -10.16 -24.35
N GLU A 294 -11.78 -10.33 -25.65
CA GLU A 294 -12.35 -9.42 -26.65
C GLU A 294 -13.87 -9.33 -26.56
N ILE A 295 -14.56 -10.45 -26.29
CA ILE A 295 -16.01 -10.47 -26.10
C ILE A 295 -16.39 -9.71 -24.83
N VAL A 296 -15.75 -10.00 -23.69
CA VAL A 296 -16.06 -9.33 -22.42
C VAL A 296 -15.76 -7.83 -22.49
N GLN A 297 -14.70 -7.42 -23.18
CA GLN A 297 -14.39 -6.00 -23.40
C GLN A 297 -15.48 -5.26 -24.19
N LYS A 298 -16.14 -5.92 -25.14
CA LYS A 298 -17.22 -5.34 -25.96
C LYS A 298 -18.56 -5.30 -25.22
N LEU A 299 -18.72 -6.10 -24.17
CA LEU A 299 -19.94 -6.16 -23.37
C LEU A 299 -19.95 -5.08 -22.28
N THR A 300 -20.22 -3.83 -22.67
CA THR A 300 -20.56 -2.77 -21.71
C THR A 300 -22.08 -2.69 -21.53
N HIS A 301 -22.59 -3.41 -20.54
CA HIS A 301 -23.97 -3.31 -20.07
C HIS A 301 -23.98 -3.02 -18.56
N VAL A 302 -24.98 -2.30 -18.05
CA VAL A 302 -25.06 -1.86 -16.64
C VAL A 302 -24.97 -3.03 -15.64
N ASN A 303 -25.35 -4.24 -16.06
CA ASN A 303 -25.33 -5.47 -15.26
C ASN A 303 -24.21 -6.46 -15.66
N SER A 304 -23.28 -6.09 -16.53
CA SER A 304 -22.19 -6.96 -16.96
C SER A 304 -20.90 -6.68 -16.20
N LEU A 305 -20.12 -7.73 -15.93
CA LEU A 305 -18.79 -7.62 -15.34
C LEU A 305 -17.87 -6.78 -16.25
N PHE A 306 -17.30 -5.71 -15.70
CA PHE A 306 -16.34 -4.89 -16.43
C PHE A 306 -14.97 -5.57 -16.47
N TYR A 307 -14.51 -5.89 -17.67
CA TYR A 307 -13.12 -6.31 -17.88
C TYR A 307 -12.16 -5.13 -17.67
N ILE A 308 -11.05 -5.39 -16.99
CA ILE A 308 -10.10 -4.34 -16.60
C ILE A 308 -8.78 -4.47 -17.35
N SER A 309 -8.12 -5.63 -17.30
CA SER A 309 -6.82 -5.86 -17.95
C SER A 309 -6.50 -7.35 -18.05
N MET A 310 -5.65 -7.72 -19.00
CA MET A 310 -5.05 -9.06 -19.13
C MET A 310 -3.57 -8.90 -18.82
N LEU A 311 -3.10 -9.68 -17.87
CA LEU A 311 -1.69 -9.79 -17.53
C LEU A 311 -1.21 -11.14 -18.07
N ALA A 312 -0.21 -11.12 -18.95
CA ALA A 312 0.50 -12.33 -19.32
C ALA A 312 1.62 -12.56 -18.30
N SER A 313 1.58 -13.68 -17.57
CA SER A 313 2.78 -14.15 -16.89
C SER A 313 3.77 -14.59 -17.97
N ARG A 314 4.99 -14.06 -17.91
CA ARG A 314 6.12 -14.63 -18.64
C ARG A 314 6.54 -15.92 -17.95
#